data_AF-A0A0S6XDP3-F1
#
_entry.id   AF-A0A0S6XDP3-F1
#
_cell.length_a   1.000
_cell.length_b   1.000
_cell.length_c   1.000
_cell.angle_alpha   90.00
_cell.angle_beta   90.00
_cell.angle_gamma   90.00
#
_symmetry.space_group_name_H-M   'P 1'
#
loop_
_entity.id
_entity.type
_entity.pdbx_description
1 polymer ?
#
loop_
_entity_poly.entity_id
_entity_poly.type
_entity_poly.pdbx_seq_one_letter_code
_entity_poly.pdbx_strand_id
1 'polypeptide(L)'
;MNEFCKAAYPHRGGIDVPVKEAYVFYVQLVNWYDSLPEPMQARNIVLPTHLQLHQIADVAYKGLHTLVRLYYLRHGYEAMDLFIVKPLMIAAVRTLDDINKQPSVSDLEVLRSTLVLVTSGLYTQRKNFYLAEALYRVTRAKMRPQEAELLKITVDLEDEEDQPQQILLLKQQVRSHWPVSVIKKKEDLDAHILANLVKSLRVEG
;
A
#
# COMPACT_ATOMS: atom_id res chain seq x y z
N MET A 1 0.33 -6.33 -27.55
CA MET A 1 1.05 -5.21 -28.21
C MET A 1 0.48 -5.11 -29.62
N ASN A 2 -0.10 -3.97 -30.01
CA ASN A 2 -0.77 -3.83 -31.32
C ASN A 2 0.25 -3.88 -32.48
N GLU A 3 -0.22 -4.12 -33.71
CA GLU A 3 0.65 -4.28 -34.88
C GLU A 3 1.53 -3.05 -35.14
N PHE A 4 1.01 -1.84 -34.89
CA PHE A 4 1.80 -0.62 -34.93
C PHE A 4 2.97 -0.63 -33.93
N CYS A 5 2.73 -1.00 -32.67
CA CYS A 5 3.78 -1.05 -31.64
C CYS A 5 4.83 -2.13 -31.95
N LYS A 6 4.46 -3.21 -32.64
CA LYS A 6 5.42 -4.21 -33.12
C LYS A 6 6.30 -3.66 -34.25
N ALA A 7 5.71 -2.91 -35.18
CA ALA A 7 6.42 -2.28 -36.29
C ALA A 7 7.30 -1.10 -35.85
N ALA A 8 6.81 -0.27 -34.91
CA ALA A 8 7.53 0.92 -34.43
C ALA A 8 8.64 0.60 -33.41
N TYR A 9 8.57 -0.56 -32.75
CA TYR A 9 9.52 -0.97 -31.71
C TYR A 9 9.98 -2.42 -31.87
N PRO A 10 10.69 -2.76 -32.96
CA PRO A 10 11.42 -4.02 -33.05
C PRO A 10 12.46 -4.06 -31.92
N HIS A 11 12.65 -5.23 -31.30
CA HIS A 11 13.27 -5.42 -29.97
C HIS A 11 14.76 -5.04 -29.81
N ARG A 12 15.34 -4.17 -30.64
CA ARG A 12 16.61 -3.46 -30.41
C ARG A 12 16.84 -2.45 -31.54
N GLY A 13 16.59 -1.17 -31.29
CA GLY A 13 17.11 -0.06 -32.08
C GLY A 13 16.06 0.77 -32.84
N GLY A 14 15.66 1.90 -32.24
CA GLY A 14 15.05 3.06 -32.94
C GLY A 14 13.65 2.89 -33.52
N ILE A 15 12.96 4.02 -33.74
CA ILE A 15 11.69 4.09 -34.46
C ILE A 15 12.03 4.10 -35.96
N ASP A 16 11.84 2.99 -36.66
CA ASP A 16 12.06 2.91 -38.11
C ASP A 16 10.86 2.25 -38.79
N VAL A 17 9.79 3.04 -38.99
CA VAL A 17 8.60 2.62 -39.74
C VAL A 17 8.68 3.22 -41.15
N PRO A 18 8.76 2.40 -42.21
CA PRO A 18 8.75 2.90 -43.58
C PRO A 18 7.52 3.77 -43.87
N VAL A 19 7.69 4.87 -44.61
CA VAL A 19 6.61 5.85 -44.91
C VAL A 19 5.36 5.18 -45.50
N LYS A 20 5.54 4.16 -46.34
CA LYS A 20 4.43 3.39 -46.92
C LYS A 20 3.62 2.65 -45.85
N GLU A 21 4.29 2.10 -44.85
CA GLU A 21 3.66 1.40 -43.72
C GLU A 21 2.98 2.40 -42.77
N ALA A 22 3.62 3.53 -42.50
CA ALA A 22 3.04 4.63 -41.73
C ALA A 22 1.74 5.15 -42.38
N TYR A 23 1.71 5.27 -43.71
CA TYR A 23 0.51 5.68 -44.45
C TYR A 23 -0.62 4.63 -44.32
N VAL A 24 -0.31 3.34 -44.35
CA VAL A 24 -1.30 2.28 -44.13
C VAL A 24 -1.90 2.39 -42.72
N PHE A 25 -1.08 2.62 -41.69
CA PHE A 25 -1.58 2.83 -40.33
C PHE A 25 -2.43 4.09 -40.20
N TYR A 26 -2.03 5.18 -40.88
CA TYR A 26 -2.81 6.41 -40.92
C TYR A 26 -4.20 6.18 -41.53
N VAL A 27 -4.29 5.51 -42.68
CA VAL A 27 -5.57 5.19 -43.32
C VAL A 27 -6.44 4.28 -42.42
N GLN A 28 -5.84 3.29 -41.77
CA GLN A 28 -6.56 2.45 -40.80
C GLN A 28 -7.08 3.25 -39.61
N LEU A 29 -6.31 4.20 -39.09
CA LEU A 29 -6.71 5.05 -37.99
C LEU A 29 -7.85 6.00 -38.37
N VAL A 30 -7.77 6.63 -39.55
CA VAL A 30 -8.82 7.51 -40.07
C VAL A 30 -10.09 6.71 -40.32
N ASN A 31 -10.00 5.55 -40.98
CA ASN A 31 -11.15 4.69 -41.20
C ASN A 31 -11.77 4.22 -39.88
N TRP A 32 -10.95 3.86 -38.89
CA TRP A 32 -11.43 3.55 -37.54
C TRP A 32 -12.18 4.73 -36.93
N TYR A 33 -11.60 5.93 -36.95
CA TYR A 33 -12.19 7.15 -36.42
C TYR A 33 -13.53 7.49 -37.09
N ASP A 34 -13.58 7.40 -38.42
CA ASP A 34 -14.79 7.69 -39.21
C ASP A 34 -15.86 6.61 -39.03
N SER A 35 -15.45 5.38 -38.70
CA SER A 35 -16.36 4.26 -38.39
C SER A 35 -16.87 4.23 -36.95
N LEU A 36 -16.48 5.20 -36.10
CA LEU A 36 -16.90 5.20 -34.71
C LEU A 36 -18.43 5.32 -34.60
N PRO A 37 -19.07 4.44 -33.81
CA PRO A 37 -20.48 4.56 -33.47
C PRO A 37 -20.77 5.96 -32.92
N GLU A 38 -21.98 6.46 -33.15
CA GLU A 38 -22.39 7.81 -32.74
C GLU A 38 -21.92 8.21 -31.32
N PRO A 39 -22.01 7.37 -30.27
CA PRO A 39 -21.58 7.73 -28.91
C PRO A 39 -20.06 7.97 -28.74
N MET A 40 -19.23 7.51 -29.68
CA MET A 40 -17.76 7.59 -29.60
C MET A 40 -17.17 8.66 -30.52
N GLN A 41 -17.98 9.31 -31.34
CA GLN A 41 -17.52 10.44 -32.16
C GLN A 41 -17.04 11.57 -31.25
N ALA A 42 -16.03 12.34 -31.66
CA ALA A 42 -15.39 13.34 -30.79
C ALA A 42 -16.36 14.35 -30.14
N ARG A 43 -17.50 14.64 -30.80
CA ARG A 43 -18.58 15.51 -30.26
C ARG A 43 -19.47 14.85 -29.19
N ASN A 44 -19.44 13.52 -29.15
CA ASN A 44 -20.21 12.66 -28.25
C ASN A 44 -19.30 11.92 -27.24
N ILE A 45 -17.97 12.09 -27.35
CA ILE A 45 -16.99 11.55 -26.42
C ILE A 45 -17.22 12.23 -25.07
N VAL A 46 -17.99 11.54 -24.24
CA VAL A 46 -18.14 11.72 -22.81
C VAL A 46 -18.68 13.09 -22.37
N LEU A 47 -19.99 13.14 -22.10
CA LEU A 47 -20.63 14.26 -21.40
C LEU A 47 -20.01 14.48 -20.00
N PRO A 48 -20.01 15.73 -19.48
CA PRO A 48 -19.37 16.14 -18.21
C PRO A 48 -19.70 15.32 -16.96
N THR A 49 -20.79 14.54 -16.95
CA THR A 49 -21.19 13.63 -15.87
C THR A 49 -20.18 12.51 -15.61
N HIS A 50 -19.39 12.09 -16.60
CA HIS A 50 -18.32 11.10 -16.39
C HIS A 50 -16.96 11.71 -16.01
N LEU A 51 -16.83 13.04 -16.02
CA LEU A 51 -15.66 13.78 -15.50
C LEU A 51 -15.82 14.20 -14.04
N GLN A 52 -16.88 13.74 -13.36
CA GLN A 52 -17.12 14.00 -11.94
C GLN A 52 -16.20 13.13 -11.05
N LEU A 53 -14.89 13.20 -11.29
CA LEU A 53 -13.83 12.67 -10.45
C LEU A 53 -14.06 13.00 -8.98
N HIS A 54 -14.58 14.19 -8.70
CA HIS A 54 -14.88 14.63 -7.34
C HIS A 54 -16.02 13.85 -6.69
N GLN A 55 -17.05 13.46 -7.44
CA GLN A 55 -18.16 12.64 -6.92
C GLN A 55 -17.74 11.19 -6.73
N ILE A 56 -16.99 10.63 -7.67
CA ILE A 56 -16.44 9.27 -7.55
C ILE A 56 -15.49 9.21 -6.34
N ALA A 57 -14.64 10.22 -6.16
CA ALA A 57 -13.75 10.34 -5.02
C ALA A 57 -14.52 10.47 -3.70
N ASP A 58 -15.61 11.24 -3.68
CA ASP A 58 -16.46 11.42 -2.50
C ASP A 58 -17.17 10.11 -2.10
N VAL A 59 -17.74 9.39 -3.08
CA VAL A 59 -18.38 8.08 -2.86
C VAL A 59 -17.36 7.04 -2.39
N ALA A 60 -16.19 6.97 -3.04
CA ALA A 60 -15.11 6.06 -2.63
C ALA A 60 -14.62 6.37 -1.21
N TYR A 61 -14.56 7.65 -0.84
CA TYR A 61 -14.15 8.09 0.49
C TYR A 61 -15.19 7.74 1.57
N LYS A 62 -16.48 7.90 1.29
CA LYS A 62 -17.56 7.41 2.16
C LYS A 62 -17.47 5.89 2.33
N GLY A 63 -17.17 5.15 1.26
CA GLY A 63 -16.89 3.71 1.33
C GLY A 63 -15.70 3.38 2.23
N LEU A 64 -14.62 4.17 2.14
CA LEU A 64 -13.43 4.01 2.98
C LEU A 64 -13.74 4.18 4.47
N HIS A 65 -14.56 5.17 4.83
CA HIS A 65 -15.02 5.38 6.22
C HIS A 65 -15.76 4.16 6.76
N THR A 66 -16.66 3.60 5.96
CA THR A 66 -17.39 2.38 6.32
C THR A 66 -16.44 1.20 6.50
N LEU A 67 -15.48 1.02 5.59
CA LEU A 67 -14.46 -0.04 5.70
C LEU A 67 -13.60 0.12 6.96
N VAL A 68 -13.17 1.33 7.30
CA VAL A 68 -12.39 1.59 8.53
C VAL A 68 -13.21 1.25 9.78
N ARG A 69 -14.50 1.62 9.82
CA ARG A 69 -15.39 1.28 10.94
C ARG A 69 -15.62 -0.23 11.05
N LEU A 70 -15.87 -0.91 9.93
CA LEU A 70 -16.02 -2.38 9.88
C LEU A 70 -14.73 -3.09 10.30
N TYR A 71 -13.59 -2.61 9.83
CA TYR A 71 -12.28 -3.12 10.22
C TYR A 71 -12.11 -3.01 11.73
N TYR A 72 -12.35 -1.83 12.30
CA TYR A 72 -12.26 -1.61 13.75
C TYR A 72 -13.18 -2.56 14.53
N LEU A 73 -14.43 -2.72 14.10
CA LEU A 73 -15.38 -3.64 14.75
C LEU A 73 -14.93 -5.10 14.70
N ARG A 74 -14.25 -5.53 13.62
CA ARG A 74 -13.84 -6.92 13.43
C ARG A 74 -12.49 -7.25 14.08
N HIS A 75 -11.55 -6.31 14.03
CA HIS A 75 -10.14 -6.55 14.35
C HIS A 75 -9.62 -5.72 15.53
N GLY A 76 -10.33 -4.65 15.91
CA GLY A 76 -9.77 -3.62 16.79
C GLY A 76 -8.50 -3.01 16.20
N TYR A 77 -7.72 -2.34 17.04
CA TYR A 77 -6.40 -1.83 16.67
C TYR A 77 -5.26 -2.45 17.49
N GLU A 78 -5.56 -3.40 18.37
CA GLU A 78 -4.61 -4.03 19.29
C GLU A 78 -3.46 -4.78 18.58
N ALA A 79 -3.67 -5.17 17.31
CA ALA A 79 -2.64 -5.72 16.45
C ALA A 79 -2.24 -4.73 15.33
N MET A 80 -0.95 -4.72 14.98
CA MET A 80 -0.45 -3.93 13.85
C MET A 80 -0.94 -4.51 12.54
N ASP A 81 -1.46 -3.65 11.67
CA ASP A 81 -1.83 -3.97 10.31
C ASP A 81 -1.30 -2.89 9.37
N LEU A 82 -0.26 -3.22 8.61
CA LEU A 82 0.35 -2.30 7.65
C LEU A 82 -0.63 -1.84 6.56
N PHE A 83 -1.69 -2.62 6.29
CA PHE A 83 -2.70 -2.29 5.29
C PHE A 83 -3.68 -1.21 5.75
N ILE A 84 -3.89 -1.05 7.07
CA ILE A 84 -4.85 -0.06 7.59
C ILE A 84 -4.25 1.33 7.78
N VAL A 85 -2.93 1.45 7.93
CA VAL A 85 -2.25 2.74 8.20
C VAL A 85 -2.50 3.78 7.09
N LYS A 86 -2.38 3.36 5.81
CA LYS A 86 -2.60 4.27 4.68
C LYS A 86 -4.06 4.74 4.57
N PRO A 87 -5.08 3.86 4.66
CA PRO A 87 -6.48 4.24 4.83
C PRO A 87 -6.73 5.24 5.97
N LEU A 88 -6.17 4.99 7.17
CA LEU A 88 -6.36 5.85 8.33
C LEU A 88 -5.78 7.26 8.10
N MET A 89 -4.60 7.35 7.49
CA MET A 89 -3.97 8.64 7.17
C MET A 89 -4.80 9.44 6.15
N ILE A 90 -5.24 8.80 5.05
CA ILE A 90 -6.10 9.45 4.04
C ILE A 90 -7.41 9.94 4.67
N ALA A 91 -8.03 9.11 5.52
CA ALA A 91 -9.23 9.47 6.25
C ALA A 91 -9.01 10.66 7.19
N ALA A 92 -7.91 10.68 7.94
CA ALA A 92 -7.58 11.75 8.88
C ALA A 92 -7.40 13.11 8.19
N VAL A 93 -6.57 13.19 7.13
CA VAL A 93 -6.29 14.44 6.41
C VAL A 93 -7.57 15.03 5.84
N ARG A 94 -8.37 14.22 5.13
CA ARG A 94 -9.62 14.69 4.55
C ARG A 94 -10.67 15.10 5.58
N THR A 95 -10.75 14.39 6.70
CA THR A 95 -11.66 14.76 7.79
C THR A 95 -11.27 16.12 8.38
N LEU A 96 -9.98 16.40 8.53
CA LEU A 96 -9.49 17.71 8.97
C LEU A 96 -9.82 18.81 7.96
N ASP A 97 -9.60 18.57 6.67
CA ASP A 97 -9.96 19.51 5.61
C ASP A 97 -11.46 19.83 5.61
N ASP A 98 -12.32 18.82 5.80
CA ASP A 98 -13.76 18.98 5.82
C ASP A 98 -14.27 19.67 7.09
N ILE A 99 -13.65 19.45 8.25
CA ILE A 99 -13.93 20.21 9.47
C ILE A 99 -13.58 21.69 9.29
N ASN A 100 -12.44 21.98 8.64
CA ASN A 100 -11.98 23.34 8.40
C ASN A 100 -12.91 24.15 7.47
N LYS A 101 -13.74 23.46 6.67
CA LYS A 101 -14.78 24.08 5.83
C LYS A 101 -16.03 24.53 6.60
N GLN A 102 -16.04 24.39 7.94
CA GLN A 102 -17.17 24.76 8.82
C GLN A 102 -18.49 24.09 8.39
N PRO A 103 -18.57 22.75 8.45
CA PRO A 103 -19.75 22.01 8.03
C PRO A 103 -20.93 22.20 9.00
N SER A 104 -22.10 21.68 8.63
CA SER A 104 -23.29 21.72 9.49
C SER A 104 -23.04 21.05 10.85
N VAL A 105 -23.84 21.36 11.87
CA VAL A 105 -23.68 20.79 13.23
C VAL A 105 -23.75 19.26 13.21
N SER A 106 -24.65 18.69 12.39
CA SER A 106 -24.80 17.23 12.27
C SER A 106 -23.59 16.58 11.59
N ASP A 107 -23.09 17.19 10.51
CA ASP A 107 -21.92 16.67 9.79
C ASP A 107 -20.64 16.80 10.63
N LEU A 108 -20.53 17.89 11.41
CA LEU A 108 -19.40 18.13 12.29
C LEU A 108 -19.26 17.05 13.35
N GLU A 109 -20.37 16.55 13.92
CA GLU A 109 -20.34 15.45 14.89
C GLU A 109 -19.82 14.15 14.26
N VAL A 110 -20.29 13.82 13.05
CA VAL A 110 -19.85 12.64 12.30
C VAL A 110 -18.36 12.73 11.95
N LEU A 111 -17.90 13.91 11.51
CA LEU A 111 -16.50 14.14 11.20
C LEU A 111 -15.62 14.05 12.44
N ARG A 112 -16.04 14.60 13.59
CA ARG A 112 -15.33 14.47 14.87
C ARG A 112 -15.22 13.02 15.32
N SER A 113 -16.32 12.26 15.24
CA SER A 113 -16.32 10.83 15.53
C SER A 113 -15.33 10.08 14.63
N THR A 114 -15.32 10.40 13.34
CA THR A 114 -14.39 9.81 12.37
C THR A 114 -12.94 10.17 12.71
N LEU A 115 -12.67 11.44 13.01
CA LEU A 115 -11.33 11.92 13.36
C LEU A 115 -10.77 11.22 14.60
N VAL A 116 -11.57 11.10 15.67
CA VAL A 116 -11.19 10.39 16.90
C VAL A 116 -10.89 8.92 16.60
N LEU A 117 -11.72 8.25 15.79
CA LEU A 117 -11.52 6.85 15.44
C LEU A 117 -10.22 6.63 14.65
N VAL A 118 -9.97 7.44 13.63
CA VAL A 118 -8.80 7.25 12.75
C VAL A 118 -7.50 7.64 13.45
N THR A 119 -7.52 8.70 14.26
CA THR A 119 -6.36 9.11 15.07
C THR A 119 -6.05 8.11 16.17
N SER A 120 -7.06 7.50 16.80
CA SER A 120 -6.86 6.38 17.73
C SER A 120 -6.23 5.18 17.05
N GLY A 121 -6.68 4.85 15.83
CA GLY A 121 -6.05 3.84 14.99
C GLY A 121 -4.57 4.15 14.75
N LEU A 122 -4.25 5.34 14.23
CA LEU A 122 -2.87 5.78 14.01
C LEU A 122 -2.04 5.77 15.31
N TYR A 123 -2.62 6.17 16.44
CA TYR A 123 -1.97 6.16 17.74
C TYR A 123 -1.65 4.75 18.25
N THR A 124 -2.48 3.76 17.94
CA THR A 124 -2.17 2.36 18.29
C THR A 124 -1.21 1.75 17.29
N GLN A 125 -1.39 2.01 15.98
CA GLN A 125 -0.47 1.55 14.94
C GLN A 125 0.95 2.12 15.12
N ARG A 126 1.11 3.38 15.54
CA ARG A 126 2.45 3.95 15.82
C ARG A 126 3.17 3.23 16.97
N LYS A 127 2.42 2.73 17.97
CA LYS A 127 3.00 1.98 19.09
C LYS A 127 3.54 0.62 18.65
N ASN A 128 3.12 0.14 17.48
CA ASN A 128 3.57 -1.10 16.91
C ASN A 128 4.80 -0.94 15.98
N PHE A 129 5.62 0.09 16.19
CA PHE A 129 6.99 0.15 15.66
C PHE A 129 7.75 -1.18 15.88
N TYR A 130 7.46 -1.85 17.00
CA TYR A 130 7.93 -3.18 17.34
C TYR A 130 7.67 -4.26 16.28
N LEU A 131 6.62 -4.18 15.45
CA LEU A 131 6.41 -5.19 14.40
C LEU A 131 7.44 -5.01 13.28
N ALA A 132 7.63 -3.78 12.79
CA ALA A 132 8.63 -3.50 11.77
C ALA A 132 10.03 -3.85 12.29
N GLU A 133 10.32 -3.48 13.53
CA GLU A 133 11.54 -3.82 14.25
C GLU A 133 11.73 -5.34 14.41
N ALA A 134 10.68 -6.07 14.81
CA ALA A 134 10.74 -7.52 14.97
C ALA A 134 10.95 -8.24 13.64
N LEU A 135 10.28 -7.80 12.58
CA LEU A 135 10.43 -8.35 11.24
C LEU A 135 11.82 -8.06 10.67
N TYR A 136 12.32 -6.84 10.86
CA TYR A 136 13.68 -6.46 10.52
C TYR A 136 14.69 -7.40 11.19
N ARG A 137 14.62 -7.55 12.52
CA ARG A 137 15.56 -8.41 13.27
C ARG A 137 15.45 -9.89 12.92
N VAL A 138 14.24 -10.42 12.74
CA VAL A 138 14.03 -11.81 12.29
C VAL A 138 14.60 -12.02 10.89
N THR A 139 14.48 -11.03 10.01
CA THR A 139 15.02 -11.11 8.65
C THR A 139 16.55 -11.01 8.67
N ARG A 140 17.11 -10.03 9.38
CA ARG A 140 18.55 -9.83 9.58
C ARG A 140 19.22 -11.08 10.16
N ALA A 141 18.63 -11.70 11.19
CA ALA A 141 19.17 -12.92 11.82
C ALA A 141 19.21 -14.15 10.88
N LYS A 142 18.47 -14.12 9.78
CA LYS A 142 18.46 -15.18 8.77
C LYS A 142 19.32 -14.85 7.55
N MET A 143 19.85 -13.64 7.44
CA MET A 143 20.74 -13.26 6.33
C MET A 143 22.04 -14.04 6.42
N ARG A 144 22.63 -14.39 5.26
CA ARG A 144 24.01 -14.88 5.24
C ARG A 144 24.94 -13.68 5.47
N PRO A 145 26.18 -13.91 5.91
CA PRO A 145 27.11 -12.82 6.19
C PRO A 145 27.28 -11.82 5.03
N GLN A 146 27.28 -12.32 3.79
CA GLN A 146 27.41 -11.50 2.58
C GLN A 146 26.26 -10.50 2.41
N GLU A 147 25.00 -10.93 2.59
CA GLU A 147 23.85 -10.02 2.51
C GLU A 147 23.75 -9.07 3.72
N ALA A 148 24.18 -9.53 4.90
CA ALA A 148 24.21 -8.70 6.10
C ALA A 148 25.21 -7.55 5.98
N GLU A 149 26.40 -7.80 5.41
CA GLU A 149 27.38 -6.74 5.13
C GLU A 149 26.89 -5.75 4.08
N LEU A 150 26.28 -6.25 2.98
CA LEU A 150 25.70 -5.38 1.97
C LEU A 150 24.63 -4.45 2.56
N LEU A 151 23.78 -4.98 3.45
CA LEU A 151 22.78 -4.20 4.15
C LEU A 151 23.40 -3.10 5.03
N LYS A 152 24.45 -3.42 5.80
CA LYS A 152 25.17 -2.44 6.63
C LYS A 152 25.68 -1.27 5.79
N ILE A 153 26.31 -1.55 4.66
CA ILE A 153 26.85 -0.53 3.74
C ILE A 153 25.73 0.31 3.12
N THR A 154 24.58 -0.30 2.82
CA THR A 154 23.48 0.38 2.10
C THR A 154 22.67 1.32 2.98
N VAL A 155 22.49 0.99 4.25
CA VAL A 155 21.59 1.73 5.17
C VAL A 155 22.37 2.61 6.15
N ASP A 156 23.71 2.62 6.07
CA ASP A 156 24.61 3.36 6.98
C ASP A 156 24.29 3.04 8.45
N LEU A 157 24.21 1.73 8.74
CA LEU A 157 23.86 1.24 10.07
C LEU A 157 25.08 1.41 10.99
N GLU A 158 25.02 2.38 11.91
CA GLU A 158 25.95 2.47 13.03
C GLU A 158 25.78 1.24 13.96
N ASP A 159 26.86 0.78 14.61
CA ASP A 159 26.85 -0.42 15.47
C ASP A 159 25.99 -0.29 16.76
N GLU A 160 25.24 0.80 16.94
CA GLU A 160 24.34 1.01 18.09
C GLU A 160 23.08 0.11 18.09
N GLU A 161 22.75 -0.56 16.98
CA GLU A 161 21.51 -1.34 16.82
C GLU A 161 21.45 -2.68 17.58
N ASP A 162 22.58 -3.20 18.04
CA ASP A 162 22.69 -4.49 18.74
C ASP A 162 22.64 -4.35 20.27
N GLN A 163 21.99 -3.31 20.80
CA GLN A 163 21.78 -3.19 22.24
C GLN A 163 20.95 -4.38 22.77
N PRO A 164 21.51 -5.21 23.67
CA PRO A 164 20.84 -6.38 24.24
C PRO A 164 19.47 -6.07 24.85
N GLN A 165 19.33 -4.87 25.42
CA GLN A 165 18.12 -4.39 26.06
C GLN A 165 16.94 -4.25 25.09
N GLN A 166 17.19 -3.83 23.84
CA GLN A 166 16.15 -3.67 22.83
C GLN A 166 15.62 -5.04 22.36
N ILE A 167 16.50 -6.03 22.19
CA ILE A 167 16.11 -7.41 21.85
C ILE A 167 15.32 -8.05 23.00
N LEU A 168 15.72 -7.81 24.25
CA LEU A 168 14.99 -8.31 25.43
C LEU A 168 13.58 -7.71 25.54
N LEU A 169 13.44 -6.41 25.30
CA LEU A 169 12.14 -5.71 25.25
C LEU A 169 11.26 -6.30 24.13
N LEU A 170 11.83 -6.54 22.95
CA LEU A 170 11.14 -7.14 21.81
C LEU A 170 10.60 -8.55 22.16
N LYS A 171 11.43 -9.38 22.80
CA LYS A 171 11.04 -10.73 23.24
C LYS A 171 9.90 -10.74 24.26
N GLN A 172 9.80 -9.73 25.13
CA GLN A 172 8.73 -9.62 26.12
C GLN A 172 7.41 -9.12 25.52
N GLN A 173 7.48 -8.24 24.53
CA GLN A 173 6.31 -7.55 24.00
C GLN A 173 5.67 -8.25 22.80
N VAL A 174 6.42 -8.98 21.99
CA VAL A 174 5.87 -9.69 20.81
C VAL A 174 5.13 -10.96 21.24
N ARG A 175 3.79 -10.89 21.23
CA ARG A 175 2.88 -12.00 21.59
C ARG A 175 2.04 -12.53 20.42
N SER A 176 2.39 -12.16 19.19
CA SER A 176 1.61 -12.49 17.99
C SER A 176 1.70 -13.96 17.59
N HIS A 177 0.56 -14.56 17.26
CA HIS A 177 0.44 -15.91 16.68
C HIS A 177 0.50 -15.90 15.14
N TRP A 178 0.89 -14.76 14.55
CA TRP A 178 0.92 -14.61 13.10
C TRP A 178 2.09 -15.37 12.46
N PRO A 179 1.86 -16.23 11.45
CA PRO A 179 2.92 -16.84 10.67
C PRO A 179 3.52 -15.85 9.67
N VAL A 180 4.84 -15.64 9.76
CA VAL A 180 5.56 -14.62 8.97
C VAL A 180 5.86 -15.11 7.54
N SER A 181 5.58 -16.37 7.22
CA SER A 181 5.84 -16.96 5.89
C SER A 181 4.73 -17.90 5.43
N VAL A 182 4.71 -18.20 4.13
CA VAL A 182 3.79 -19.20 3.54
C VAL A 182 4.20 -20.60 3.98
N ILE A 183 3.40 -21.20 4.85
CA ILE A 183 3.65 -22.53 5.42
C ILE A 183 2.96 -23.59 4.56
N LYS A 184 3.76 -24.56 4.08
CA LYS A 184 3.26 -25.67 3.26
C LYS A 184 2.73 -26.85 4.10
N LYS A 185 3.24 -27.04 5.32
CA LYS A 185 2.87 -28.13 6.23
C LYS A 185 2.49 -27.58 7.61
N LYS A 186 1.37 -28.06 8.17
CA LYS A 186 0.87 -27.58 9.47
C LYS A 186 1.86 -27.80 10.62
N GLU A 187 2.67 -28.84 10.56
CA GLU A 187 3.72 -29.15 11.55
C GLU A 187 4.78 -28.04 11.68
N ASP A 188 5.02 -27.29 10.60
CA ASP A 188 6.02 -26.22 10.58
C ASP A 188 5.46 -24.88 11.09
N LEU A 189 4.15 -24.79 11.38
CA LEU A 189 3.47 -23.54 11.71
C LEU A 189 4.11 -22.82 12.89
N ASP A 190 4.35 -23.55 13.99
CA ASP A 190 4.88 -22.95 15.22
C ASP A 190 6.28 -22.36 15.03
N ALA A 191 7.12 -22.96 14.18
CA ALA A 191 8.45 -22.45 13.87
C ALA A 191 8.43 -21.14 13.06
N HIS A 192 7.29 -20.82 12.42
CA HIS A 192 7.12 -19.63 11.58
C HIS A 192 6.27 -18.55 12.26
N ILE A 193 5.74 -18.80 13.45
CA ILE A 193 5.02 -17.80 14.26
C ILE A 193 6.00 -16.72 14.72
N LEU A 194 5.63 -15.45 14.52
CA LEU A 194 6.46 -14.29 14.84
C LEU A 194 6.96 -14.29 16.29
N ALA A 195 6.10 -14.59 17.27
CA ALA A 195 6.51 -14.65 18.67
C ALA A 195 7.60 -15.70 18.94
N ASN A 196 7.55 -16.84 18.24
CA ASN A 196 8.54 -17.92 18.41
C ASN A 196 9.86 -17.56 17.70
N LEU A 197 9.77 -16.95 16.50
CA LEU A 197 10.91 -16.44 15.77
C LEU A 197 11.68 -15.39 16.59
N VAL A 198 10.98 -14.42 17.18
CA VAL A 198 11.61 -13.38 18.02
C VAL A 198 12.26 -13.98 19.27
N LYS A 199 11.63 -14.97 19.93
CA LYS A 199 12.23 -15.69 21.07
C LYS A 199 13.53 -16.40 20.72
N SER A 200 13.62 -16.94 19.50
CA SER A 200 14.78 -17.68 19.00
C SER A 200 16.01 -16.81 18.66
N LEU A 201 15.83 -15.48 18.55
CA LEU A 201 16.94 -14.55 18.29
C LEU A 201 17.99 -14.65 19.40
N ARG A 202 19.27 -14.75 19.06
CA ARG A 202 20.34 -14.72 20.05
C ARG A 202 20.55 -13.29 20.54
N VAL A 203 20.86 -13.15 21.82
CA VAL A 203 21.40 -11.90 22.36
C VAL A 203 22.90 -12.13 22.37
N GLU A 204 23.61 -11.65 21.37
CA GLU A 204 25.07 -11.60 21.44
C GLU A 204 25.41 -10.42 22.36
N GLY A 205 26.24 -10.70 23.37
CA GLY A 205 26.64 -9.75 24.41
C GLY A 205 27.97 -9.11 24.12
#